data_AF-A0A4U5TRT6-F1
#
_entry.id   AF-A0A4U5TRT6-F1
#
_cell.length_a   1.000
_cell.length_b   1.000
_cell.length_c   1.000
_cell.angle_alpha   90.00
_cell.angle_beta   90.00
_cell.angle_gamma   90.00
#
_symmetry.space_group_name_H-M   'P 1'
#
loop_
_entity.id
_entity.type
_entity.pdbx_description
1 polymer ?
#
loop_
_entity_poly.entity_id
_entity_poly.type
_entity_poly.pdbx_seq_one_letter_code
_entity_poly.pdbx_strand_id
1 'polypeptide(L)' 'MFFFDIVLFFAIDNIDSRDNKNVFHRPLSVIIAAKNEAQNLTANLPFILNQNYPQFEVIVVND' A
#
# COMPACT_ATOMS: atom_id res chain seq x y z
N MET A 1 -10.73 -23.66 1.30
CA MET A 1 -9.67 -22.70 0.95
C MET A 1 -10.17 -21.79 -0.18
N PHE A 2 -11.27 -21.03 0.00
CA PHE A 2 -11.75 -19.96 -0.91
C PHE A 2 -12.86 -19.07 -0.26
N PHE A 3 -13.07 -19.16 1.06
CA PHE A 3 -14.20 -18.47 1.72
C PHE A 3 -13.85 -17.15 2.39
N PHE A 4 -12.56 -16.79 2.48
CA PHE A 4 -12.16 -15.54 3.15
C PHE A 4 -12.27 -14.30 2.25
N ASP A 5 -12.19 -14.45 0.92
CA ASP A 5 -12.16 -13.30 0.01
C ASP A 5 -13.53 -12.58 -0.11
N ILE A 6 -14.63 -13.28 0.17
CA ILE A 6 -15.99 -12.72 0.03
C ILE A 6 -16.34 -11.77 1.20
N VAL A 7 -15.81 -12.01 2.40
CA VAL A 7 -16.14 -11.20 3.59
C VAL A 7 -15.50 -9.80 3.52
N LEU A 8 -14.35 -9.67 2.87
CA LEU A 8 -13.63 -8.40 2.79
C LEU A 8 -14.33 -7.38 1.88
N PHE A 9 -14.99 -7.83 0.80
CA PHE A 9 -15.60 -6.94 -0.19
C PHE A 9 -16.86 -6.21 0.31
N PHE A 10 -17.62 -6.79 1.25
CA PHE A 10 -18.87 -6.18 1.71
C PHE A 10 -18.70 -5.12 2.82
N ALA A 11 -17.53 -5.06 3.46
CA ALA A 11 -17.29 -4.16 4.60
C ALA A 11 -16.78 -2.76 4.20
N ILE A 12 -16.47 -2.52 2.92
CA ILE A 12 -15.88 -1.26 2.43
C ILE A 12 -16.85 -0.56 1.47
N ASP A 13 -18.06 -0.24 1.94
CA ASP A 13 -18.85 0.78 1.26
C ASP A 13 -19.54 1.67 2.28
N ASN A 14 -19.51 2.98 2.02
CA ASN A 14 -19.90 4.14 2.84
C ASN A 14 -18.79 4.81 3.69
N ILE A 15 -17.85 5.48 3.02
CA ILE A 15 -17.18 6.67 3.57
C ILE A 15 -17.64 7.88 2.74
N ASP A 16 -18.55 8.66 3.30
CA ASP A 16 -18.93 9.98 2.78
C ASP A 16 -17.73 10.92 2.87
N SER A 17 -17.48 11.73 1.84
CA SER A 17 -16.38 12.70 1.83
C SER A 17 -16.71 13.91 0.99
N ARG A 18 -17.63 14.72 1.50
CA ARG A 18 -17.59 16.17 1.27
C ARG A 18 -16.39 16.74 2.03
N ASP A 19 -15.19 16.67 1.45
CA ASP A 19 -14.03 17.38 1.98
C ASP A 19 -13.43 18.30 0.91
N ASN A 20 -13.14 19.53 1.30
CA ASN A 20 -12.58 20.56 0.45
C ASN A 20 -11.10 20.22 0.22
N LYS A 21 -10.83 19.41 -0.81
CA LYS A 21 -9.53 18.80 -1.11
C LYS A 21 -8.46 19.82 -1.53
N ASN A 22 -7.95 20.61 -0.59
CA ASN A 22 -6.55 21.00 -0.64
C ASN A 22 -5.74 19.75 -0.27
N VAL A 23 -5.39 18.93 -1.27
CA VAL A 23 -4.67 17.68 -1.04
C VAL A 23 -3.22 18.00 -0.69
N PHE A 24 -2.98 18.25 0.59
CA PHE A 24 -1.63 18.42 1.13
C PHE A 24 -1.01 17.03 1.26
N HIS A 25 -0.19 16.65 0.28
CA HIS A 25 0.53 15.38 0.30
C HIS A 25 1.75 15.50 1.21
N ARG A 26 1.63 15.02 2.45
CA ARG A 26 2.77 14.94 3.37
C ARG A 26 3.74 13.85 2.91
N PRO A 27 5.06 14.05 2.99
CA PRO A 27 6.01 12.98 2.73
C PRO A 27 5.71 11.74 3.59
N LEU A 28 5.79 10.54 3.00
CA LEU A 28 5.54 9.28 3.70
C LEU A 28 6.73 8.32 3.59
N SER A 29 6.83 7.42 4.57
CA SER A 29 7.84 6.37 4.60
C SER A 29 7.16 5.00 4.60
N VAL A 30 7.51 4.14 3.64
CA VAL A 30 7.03 2.76 3.54
C VAL A 30 8.13 1.83 4.04
N ILE A 31 7.85 1.06 5.09
CA ILE A 31 8.81 0.07 5.63
C ILE A 31 8.33 -1.32 5.25
N ILE A 32 9.18 -2.08 4.55
CA ILE A 32 8.91 -3.45 4.13
C ILE A 32 9.87 -4.37 4.87
N ALA A 33 9.37 -5.17 5.81
CA ALA A 33 10.13 -6.26 6.40
C ALA A 33 10.01 -7.49 5.49
N ALA A 34 11.15 -8.00 5.03
CA ALA A 34 11.21 -9.14 4.11
C ALA A 34 12.21 -10.17 4.63
N LYS A 35 11.77 -11.43 4.72
CA LYS A 35 12.59 -12.57 5.16
C LYS A 35 12.45 -13.71 4.17
N ASN A 36 13.51 -14.03 3.44
CA ASN A 36 13.46 -14.98 2.31
C ASN A 36 12.44 -14.63 1.20
N GLU A 37 11.98 -13.37 1.13
CA GLU A 37 10.92 -12.89 0.22
C GLU A 37 11.46 -12.26 -1.09
N ALA A 38 12.63 -12.71 -1.57
CA ALA A 38 13.32 -12.09 -2.70
C ALA A 38 12.47 -12.06 -4.00
N GLN A 39 11.75 -13.15 -4.27
CA GLN A 39 10.87 -13.23 -5.44
C GLN A 39 9.70 -12.26 -5.33
N ASN A 40 9.08 -12.16 -4.15
CA ASN A 40 7.97 -11.25 -3.91
C ASN A 40 8.42 -9.78 -3.93
N LEU A 41 9.61 -9.46 -3.42
CA LEU A 41 10.18 -8.12 -3.58
C LEU A 41 10.38 -7.78 -5.06
N THR A 42 10.94 -8.70 -5.84
CA THR A 42 11.15 -8.49 -7.28
C THR A 42 9.84 -8.25 -8.03
N ALA A 43 8.79 -9.00 -7.67
CA ALA A 43 7.47 -8.86 -8.30
C ALA A 43 6.70 -7.62 -7.84
N ASN A 44 6.75 -7.28 -6.55
CA ASN A 44 5.85 -6.29 -5.94
C ASN A 44 6.46 -4.90 -5.75
N LEU A 45 7.77 -4.79 -5.57
CA LEU A 45 8.44 -3.51 -5.35
C LEU A 45 8.22 -2.51 -6.51
N PRO A 46 8.19 -2.91 -7.79
CA PRO A 46 7.83 -2.01 -8.89
C PRO A 46 6.44 -1.40 -8.74
N PHE A 47 5.46 -2.15 -8.21
CA PHE A 47 4.12 -1.61 -8.00
C PHE A 47 4.11 -0.54 -6.90
N ILE A 48 4.94 -0.69 -5.87
CA ILE A 48 5.07 0.30 -4.78
C ILE A 48 5.81 1.55 -5.28
N LEU A 49 6.86 1.40 -6.09
CA LEU A 49 7.68 2.52 -6.58
C LEU A 49 7.01 3.33 -7.70
N ASN A 50 6.13 2.73 -8.50
CA ASN A 50 5.42 3.40 -9.60
C ASN A 50 4.12 4.10 -9.17
N GLN A 51 3.88 4.26 -7.86
CA GLN A 51 2.71 4.96 -7.36
C GLN A 51 2.77 6.45 -7.72
N ASN A 52 1.61 7.02 -8.07
CA ASN A 52 1.47 8.46 -8.31
C ASN A 52 1.34 9.22 -6.97
N TYR A 53 2.39 9.17 -6.15
CA TYR A 53 2.51 9.90 -4.89
C TYR A 53 3.73 10.83 -4.94
N PRO A 54 3.60 12.11 -4.58
CA PRO A 54 4.60 13.13 -4.94
C PRO A 54 5.94 12.98 -4.20
N GLN A 55 5.95 12.51 -2.95
CA GLN A 55 7.19 12.33 -2.20
C GLN A 55 7.04 11.20 -1.20
N PHE A 56 7.82 10.13 -1.38
CA PHE A 56 7.87 9.04 -0.43
C PHE A 56 9.21 8.31 -0.50
N GLU A 57 9.52 7.58 0.56
CA GLU A 57 10.66 6.67 0.63
C GLU A 57 10.21 5.24 0.90
N VAL A 58 11.02 4.28 0.47
CA VAL A 58 10.80 2.85 0.73
C VAL A 58 12.04 2.28 1.39
N ILE A 59 11.88 1.74 2.59
CA ILE A 59 12.94 1.12 3.39
C ILE A 59 12.66 -0.38 3.44
N VAL A 60 13.54 -1.18 2.85
CA VAL A 60 13.45 -2.65 2.90
C VAL A 60 14.37 -3.15 4.01
N VAL A 61 13.78 -3.78 5.03
CA VAL A 61 14.50 -4.42 6.13
C VAL A 61 14.60 -5.92 5.81
N ASN A 62 15.83 -6.42 5.80
CA ASN A 62 16.10 -7.85 5.68
C ASN A 62 16.15 -8.47 7.08
N ASP A 63 15.26 -9.42 7.37
CA ASP A 63 15.22 -10.22 8.61
C ASP A 63 15.63 -11.68 8.41
#